data_AF-A0A3D3I5Q5-F1
#
_entry.id   AF-A0A3D3I5Q5-F1
#
_cell.length_a   1.000
_cell.length_b   1.000
_cell.length_c   1.000
_cell.angle_alpha   90.00
_cell.angle_beta   90.00
_cell.angle_gamma   90.00
#
_symmetry.space_group_name_H-M   'P 1'
#
loop_
_entity.id
_entity.type
_entity.pdbx_description
1 polymer ?
#
loop_
_entity_poly.entity_id
_entity_poly.type
_entity_poly.pdbx_seq_one_letter_code
_entity_poly.pdbx_strand_id
1 'polypeptide(L)' 'PCFRREAGAAGRDTRGILRTHQFDKVELVQFVHPDHSYEALESLTQEAEAILQQLGLHYRVIVLCTGDM' A
#
# COMPACT_ATOMS: atom_id res chain seq x y z
N PRO A 1 0.50 -1.99 -14.96
CA PRO A 1 -0.65 -2.86 -14.59
C PRO A 1 -0.26 -3.97 -13.60
N CYS A 2 -1.07 -4.16 -12.56
CA CYS A 2 -0.96 -5.25 -11.59
C CYS A 2 -2.11 -6.25 -11.81
N PHE A 3 -1.81 -7.56 -11.73
CA PHE A 3 -2.78 -8.62 -11.93
C PHE A 3 -2.88 -9.51 -10.69
N ARG A 4 -4.10 -9.69 -10.14
CA ARG A 4 -4.36 -10.53 -8.95
C ARG A 4 -5.56 -11.45 -9.17
N ARG A 5 -5.44 -12.72 -8.73
CA ARG A 5 -6.54 -13.70 -8.83
C ARG A 5 -7.67 -13.44 -7.84
N GLU A 6 -7.41 -12.72 -6.75
CA GLU A 6 -8.38 -12.41 -5.68
C GLU A 6 -9.10 -13.67 -5.14
N ALA A 7 -8.40 -14.81 -5.11
CA ALA A 7 -8.92 -16.06 -4.56
C ALA A 7 -9.17 -15.90 -3.05
N GLY A 8 -10.35 -16.34 -2.59
CA GLY A 8 -10.77 -16.18 -1.19
C GLY A 8 -11.56 -14.90 -0.88
N ALA A 9 -11.78 -14.01 -1.85
CA ALA A 9 -12.55 -12.77 -1.67
C ALA A 9 -14.03 -12.87 -2.12
N ALA A 10 -14.59 -14.09 -2.22
CA ALA A 10 -15.97 -14.30 -2.69
C ALA A 10 -16.97 -13.53 -1.81
N GLY A 11 -17.79 -12.68 -2.44
CA GLY A 11 -18.80 -11.86 -1.75
C GLY A 11 -18.27 -10.58 -1.09
N ARG A 12 -16.96 -10.31 -1.11
CA ARG A 12 -16.34 -9.11 -0.54
C ARG A 12 -15.99 -8.11 -1.64
N ASP A 13 -16.37 -6.84 -1.45
CA ASP A 13 -16.05 -5.71 -2.35
C ASP A 13 -16.45 -5.92 -3.83
N THR A 14 -17.56 -6.62 -4.09
CA THR A 14 -17.97 -7.06 -5.43
C THR A 14 -18.50 -5.93 -6.33
N ARG A 15 -18.80 -4.75 -5.77
CA ARG A 15 -19.29 -3.58 -6.51
C ARG A 15 -18.21 -2.49 -6.54
N GLY A 16 -17.96 -1.94 -7.73
CA GLY A 16 -17.02 -0.84 -7.94
C GLY A 16 -15.64 -1.33 -8.38
N ILE A 17 -14.61 -0.53 -8.10
CA ILE A 17 -13.24 -0.75 -8.58
C ILE A 17 -12.23 -1.05 -7.46
N LEU A 18 -12.72 -1.20 -6.22
CA LEU A 18 -11.86 -1.39 -5.05
C LEU A 18 -11.09 -2.73 -5.11
N ARG A 19 -11.72 -3.77 -5.69
CA ARG A 19 -11.12 -5.10 -5.85
C ARG A 19 -11.40 -5.64 -7.25
N THR A 20 -10.37 -5.71 -8.08
CA THR A 20 -10.46 -6.17 -9.47
C THR A 20 -9.28 -7.08 -9.81
N HIS A 21 -9.41 -7.85 -10.89
CA HIS A 21 -8.31 -8.70 -11.37
C HIS A 21 -7.15 -7.91 -11.95
N GLN A 22 -7.40 -6.68 -12.41
CA GLN A 22 -6.41 -5.77 -12.95
C GLN A 22 -6.62 -4.37 -12.37
N PHE A 23 -5.55 -3.75 -11.88
CA PHE A 23 -5.54 -2.38 -11.39
C PHE A 23 -4.18 -1.72 -11.66
N ASP A 24 -4.16 -0.39 -11.64
CA ASP A 24 -2.93 0.39 -11.77
C ASP A 24 -2.38 0.77 -10.40
N LYS A 25 -1.04 0.76 -10.31
CA LYS A 25 -0.31 1.09 -9.09
C LYS A 25 1.02 1.72 -9.48
N VAL A 26 1.35 2.81 -8.79
CA VAL A 26 2.70 3.38 -8.77
C VAL A 26 3.41 2.77 -7.56
N GLU A 27 4.53 2.08 -7.79
CA GLU A 27 5.27 1.39 -6.72
C GLU A 27 6.52 2.16 -6.33
N LEU A 28 6.82 2.17 -5.02
CA LEU A 28 8.09 2.64 -4.48
C LEU A 28 8.95 1.45 -4.05
N VAL A 29 10.22 1.43 -4.46
CA VAL A 29 11.21 0.40 -4.08
C VAL A 29 12.52 1.10 -3.74
N GLN A 30 13.08 0.82 -2.58
CA GLN A 30 14.38 1.34 -2.15
C GLN A 30 15.36 0.20 -1.88
N PHE A 31 16.59 0.34 -2.38
CA PHE A 31 17.72 -0.54 -2.05
C PHE A 31 18.65 0.22 -1.12
N VAL A 32 18.80 -0.25 0.10
CA VAL A 32 19.55 0.44 1.16
C VAL A 32 20.49 -0.52 1.88
N HIS A 33 21.52 0.04 2.50
CA HIS A 33 22.36 -0.74 3.42
C HIS A 33 21.51 -1.23 4.60
N PRO A 34 21.74 -2.44 5.14
CA PRO A 34 20.93 -3.00 6.24
C PRO A 34 20.77 -2.04 7.43
N ASP A 35 21.83 -1.31 7.77
CA ASP A 35 21.86 -0.36 8.88
C ASP A 35 20.86 0.81 8.74
N HIS A 36 20.40 1.09 7.51
CA HIS A 36 19.46 2.17 7.20
C HIS A 36 18.04 1.68 6.87
N SER A 37 17.77 0.37 6.98
CA SER A 37 16.49 -0.23 6.55
C SER A 37 15.26 0.33 7.27
N TYR A 38 15.36 0.60 8.58
CA TYR A 38 14.26 1.17 9.35
C TYR A 38 14.01 2.65 9.03
N GLU A 39 15.07 3.42 8.81
CA GLU A 39 14.95 4.82 8.38
C GLU A 39 14.31 4.91 6.99
N ALA A 40 14.72 4.03 6.08
CA ALA A 40 14.14 3.92 4.75
C ALA A 40 12.64 3.56 4.78
N LEU A 41 12.22 2.69 5.71
CA LEU A 41 10.81 2.34 5.90
C LEU A 41 9.96 3.55 6.31
N GLU A 42 10.44 4.38 7.24
CA GLU A 42 9.76 5.61 7.64
C GLU A 42 9.70 6.63 6.49
N SER A 43 10.80 6.79 5.73
CA SER A 43 10.82 7.66 4.54
C SER A 43 9.81 7.21 3.48
N LEU A 44 9.77 5.91 3.17
CA LEU A 44 8.82 5.34 2.21
C LEU A 44 7.36 5.59 2.62
N THR A 45 7.07 5.49 3.92
CA THR A 45 5.74 5.75 4.45
C THR A 45 5.38 7.23 4.26
N GLN A 46 6.29 8.15 4.59
CA GLN A 46 6.10 9.59 4.41
C GLN A 46 5.94 10.00 2.94
N GLU A 47 6.70 9.39 2.03
CA GLU A 47 6.58 9.61 0.58
C GLU A 47 5.16 9.24 0.08
N ALA A 48 4.58 8.14 0.58
CA ALA A 48 3.22 7.75 0.24
C ALA A 48 2.17 8.68 0.88
N GLU A 49 2.38 9.11 2.12
CA GLU A 49 1.52 10.07 2.81
C GLU A 49 1.46 11.43 2.10
N ALA A 50 2.60 11.91 1.60
CA ALA A 50 2.69 13.20 0.92
C ALA A 50 1.74 13.29 -0.29
N ILE A 51 1.55 12.19 -1.02
CA ILE A 51 0.60 12.13 -2.15
C ILE A 51 -0.83 12.33 -1.66
N LEU A 52 -1.23 11.65 -0.58
CA LEU A 52 -2.58 11.78 -0.01
C LEU A 52 -2.83 13.19 0.53
N GLN A 53 -1.84 13.79 1.18
CA GLN A 53 -1.90 15.17 1.68
C GLN A 53 -2.07 16.17 0.54
N GLN A 54 -1.31 16.04 -0.54
CA GLN A 54 -1.42 16.92 -1.72
C GLN A 54 -2.77 16.78 -2.42
N LEU A 55 -3.35 15.59 -2.42
CA LEU A 55 -4.71 15.34 -2.94
C LEU A 55 -5.81 15.80 -1.97
N GLY A 56 -5.48 16.23 -0.76
CA GLY A 56 -6.46 16.63 0.26
C GLY A 56 -7.31 15.47 0.79
N LEU A 57 -6.80 14.23 0.72
CA LEU A 57 -7.51 13.04 1.17
C LEU A 57 -7.21 12.76 2.64
N HIS A 58 -8.25 12.63 3.46
CA HIS A 58 -8.09 12.23 4.85
C HIS A 58 -7.67 10.76 4.95
N TYR A 59 -6.69 10.48 5.80
CA TYR A 59 -6.14 9.14 6.00
C TYR A 59 -5.67 8.93 7.44
N ARG A 60 -5.23 7.70 7.74
CA ARG A 60 -4.55 7.33 9.00
C ARG A 60 -3.44 6.33 8.71
N VAL A 61 -2.35 6.41 9.46
CA VAL A 61 -1.25 5.44 9.43
C VAL A 61 -1.51 4.36 10.48
N ILE A 62 -1.31 3.09 10.12
CA ILE A 62 -1.49 1.95 11.02
C ILE A 62 -0.25 1.07 10.94
N VAL A 63 0.36 0.78 12.10
CA VAL A 63 1.39 -0.27 12.22
C VAL A 63 0.69 -1.61 12.40
N LEU A 64 0.99 -2.57 11.51
CA LEU A 64 0.35 -3.90 11.54
C LEU A 64 0.87 -4.75 12.71
N CYS A 65 -0.01 -5.57 13.28
CA CYS A 65 0.38 -6.54 14.30
C CYS A 65 0.96 -7.81 13.65
N THR A 66 1.62 -8.65 14.45
CA THR A 66 2.28 -9.87 13.95
C THR A 66 1.33 -10.90 13.32
N GLY A 67 0.04 -10.90 13.65
CA GLY A 67 -0.95 -11.81 13.06
C GLY A 67 -1.47 -11.36 11.69
N ASP A 68 -1.23 -10.09 11.34
CA ASP A 68 -1.71 -9.44 10.11
C ASP A 68 -0.56 -9.07 9.13
N MET A 69 0.69 -9.44 9.46
CA MET A 69 1.85 -9.38 8.56
C MET A 69 1.94 -10.66 7.71
#